data_AF-A0A5C6E457-F1
#
_entry.id   AF-A0A5C6E457-F1
#
_cell.length_a   1.000
_cell.length_b   1.000
_cell.length_c   1.000
_cell.angle_alpha   90.00
_cell.angle_beta   90.00
_cell.angle_gamma   90.00
#
_symmetry.space_group_name_H-M   'P 1'
#
loop_
_entity.id
_entity.type
_entity.pdbx_description
1 polymer ?
#
loop_
_entity_poly.entity_id
_entity_poly.type
_entity_poly.pdbx_seq_one_letter_code
_entity_poly.pdbx_strand_id
1 'polypeptide(L)'
;MLSTGVQICDNHRMQPRTGGQFFRLLACRSPVPADAYRSPTKMLTKYRLLTIAGLTIALTVGACVIVVPTLTRHMVREHQQNVILEFDRWADEHSIVTDRETAIRAAGMIDYISTYYPPGDGYRSDSETERRLADARHNAMSRIANALSAYTGTVMAHPLDWPAELCDNTAQVPRSGEPSDAPESPSRAF
;
A
#
# COMPACT_ATOMS: atom_id res chain seq x y z
N MET A 1 -54.29 26.85 -7.69
CA MET A 1 -53.01 27.51 -7.97
C MET A 1 -52.71 27.38 -9.45
N LEU A 2 -52.28 28.49 -10.05
CA LEU A 2 -52.08 28.80 -11.48
C LEU A 2 -51.37 27.68 -12.27
N SER A 3 -51.90 27.22 -13.41
CA SER A 3 -51.66 27.77 -14.77
C SER A 3 -50.16 27.75 -15.12
N THR A 4 -49.68 27.05 -16.16
CA THR A 4 -49.82 27.50 -17.55
C THR A 4 -49.54 26.34 -18.53
N GLY A 5 -50.49 26.07 -19.42
CA GLY A 5 -50.28 25.23 -20.61
C GLY A 5 -49.65 26.05 -21.73
N VAL A 6 -48.71 25.45 -22.45
CA VAL A 6 -48.09 26.07 -23.63
C VAL A 6 -48.91 25.72 -24.87
N GLN A 7 -49.41 26.78 -25.48
CA GLN A 7 -50.32 26.84 -26.62
C GLN A 7 -49.54 26.65 -27.93
N ILE A 8 -49.91 25.62 -28.69
CA ILE A 8 -49.46 25.42 -30.07
C ILE A 8 -50.31 26.33 -30.96
N CYS A 9 -49.68 27.32 -31.59
CA CYS A 9 -50.29 28.12 -32.65
C CYS A 9 -49.65 27.78 -33.99
N ASP A 10 -50.50 27.29 -34.89
CA ASP A 10 -50.27 27.16 -36.32
C ASP A 10 -49.97 28.50 -37.00
N ASN A 11 -49.44 28.35 -38.23
CA ASN A 11 -49.66 29.22 -39.38
C ASN A 11 -48.63 30.35 -39.62
N HIS A 12 -47.78 30.16 -40.63
CA HIS A 12 -47.84 31.05 -41.79
C HIS A 12 -47.25 30.37 -43.04
N ARG A 13 -48.18 29.94 -43.89
CA ARG A 13 -48.01 29.60 -45.30
C ARG A 13 -47.41 30.80 -46.05
N MET A 14 -46.12 30.75 -46.40
CA MET A 14 -45.54 31.73 -47.34
C MET A 14 -45.84 31.32 -48.78
N GLN A 15 -46.47 32.23 -49.52
CA GLN A 15 -46.67 32.11 -50.96
C GLN A 15 -45.34 32.32 -51.72
N PRO A 16 -45.12 31.62 -52.85
CA PRO A 16 -44.01 31.88 -53.73
C PRO A 16 -44.25 33.20 -54.48
N ARG A 17 -43.46 34.23 -54.17
CA ARG A 17 -43.47 35.50 -54.91
C ARG A 17 -42.61 35.38 -56.16
N THR A 18 -43.29 35.37 -57.29
CA THR A 18 -42.81 35.48 -58.65
C THR A 18 -41.99 36.77 -58.86
N GLY A 19 -40.87 36.66 -59.57
CA GLY A 19 -40.39 37.70 -60.48
C GLY A 19 -39.53 38.82 -59.90
N GLY A 20 -38.21 38.66 -60.02
CA GLY A 20 -37.26 39.77 -59.96
C GLY A 20 -36.01 39.42 -60.75
N GLN A 21 -35.88 39.93 -61.97
CA GLN A 21 -34.77 39.67 -62.91
C GLN A 21 -33.40 40.25 -62.47
N PHE A 22 -33.22 40.60 -61.20
CA PHE A 22 -32.00 41.26 -60.70
C PHE A 22 -30.87 40.31 -60.28
N PHE A 23 -31.09 38.99 -60.25
CA PHE A 23 -30.03 38.03 -59.91
C PHE A 23 -29.17 37.56 -61.10
N ARG A 24 -29.36 38.12 -62.30
CA ARG A 24 -28.59 37.73 -63.49
C ARG A 24 -27.23 38.42 -63.67
N LEU A 25 -26.76 39.22 -62.70
CA LEU A 25 -25.47 39.93 -62.78
C LEU A 25 -24.40 39.47 -61.77
N LEU A 26 -24.62 38.38 -61.03
CA LEU A 26 -23.56 37.73 -60.22
C LEU A 26 -23.08 36.39 -60.80
N ALA A 27 -23.57 36.00 -61.98
CA ALA A 27 -23.20 34.74 -62.64
C ALA A 27 -21.87 34.79 -63.42
N CYS A 28 -21.09 35.89 -63.34
CA CYS A 28 -19.78 36.01 -63.99
C CYS A 28 -18.59 35.98 -63.02
N ARG A 29 -18.79 35.63 -61.73
CA ARG A 29 -17.65 35.29 -60.87
C ARG A 29 -17.26 33.85 -61.13
N SER A 30 -16.13 33.68 -61.81
CA SER A 30 -15.41 32.42 -62.02
C SER A 30 -15.57 31.50 -60.80
N PRO A 31 -15.90 30.19 -60.98
CA PRO A 31 -15.98 29.27 -59.86
C PRO A 31 -14.65 29.32 -59.10
N VAL A 32 -14.71 29.74 -57.83
CA VAL A 32 -13.57 29.63 -56.93
C VAL A 32 -13.15 28.16 -56.98
N PRO A 33 -11.90 27.83 -57.31
CA PRO A 33 -11.47 26.45 -57.46
C PRO A 33 -11.81 25.71 -56.17
N ALA A 34 -12.59 24.63 -56.29
CA ALA A 34 -13.07 23.82 -55.17
C ALA A 34 -11.93 23.23 -54.32
N ASP A 35 -10.70 23.29 -54.83
CA ASP A 35 -9.49 22.76 -54.21
C ASP A 35 -8.79 23.75 -53.25
N ALA A 36 -9.23 25.01 -53.17
CA ALA A 36 -8.59 26.04 -52.34
C ALA A 36 -8.96 25.99 -50.83
N TYR A 37 -9.93 25.15 -50.43
CA TYR A 37 -10.32 24.95 -49.02
C TYR A 37 -9.83 23.60 -48.47
N ARG A 38 -8.56 23.24 -48.70
CA ARG A 38 -7.91 22.19 -47.91
C ARG A 38 -7.64 22.74 -46.50
N SER A 39 -8.70 22.68 -45.69
CA SER A 39 -8.80 23.30 -44.38
C SER A 39 -7.59 23.01 -43.47
N PRO A 40 -7.02 24.02 -42.77
CA PRO A 40 -5.90 23.86 -41.83
C PRO A 40 -6.25 23.06 -40.57
N THR A 41 -7.48 22.56 -40.45
CA THR A 41 -7.98 21.77 -39.32
C THR A 41 -7.12 20.53 -39.04
N LYS A 42 -6.52 19.91 -40.05
CA LYS A 42 -5.64 18.74 -39.85
C LYS A 42 -4.39 19.06 -39.03
N MET A 43 -3.81 20.25 -39.20
CA MET A 43 -2.66 20.68 -38.40
C MET A 43 -3.10 21.01 -36.97
N LEU A 44 -4.19 21.77 -36.81
CA LEU A 44 -4.70 22.18 -35.51
C LEU A 44 -5.12 20.97 -34.63
N THR A 45 -5.75 19.95 -35.23
CA THR A 45 -6.13 18.72 -34.52
C THR A 45 -4.92 17.92 -34.05
N LYS A 46 -3.83 17.86 -34.85
CA LYS A 46 -2.59 17.20 -34.44
C LYS A 46 -1.92 17.89 -33.26
N TYR A 47 -1.81 19.23 -33.30
CA TYR A 47 -1.24 19.99 -32.18
C TYR A 47 -2.08 19.83 -30.91
N ARG A 48 -3.41 19.90 -31.01
CA ARG A 48 -4.31 19.65 -29.88
C ARG A 48 -4.11 18.27 -29.27
N LEU A 49 -4.01 17.23 -30.11
CA LEU A 49 -3.80 15.87 -29.65
C LEU A 49 -2.45 15.69 -28.94
N LEU A 50 -1.38 16.29 -29.49
CA LEU A 50 -0.06 16.30 -28.84
C LEU A 50 -0.07 17.04 -27.50
N THR A 51 -0.75 18.19 -27.41
CA THR A 51 -0.87 18.92 -26.14
C THR A 51 -1.65 18.12 -25.10
N ILE A 52 -2.73 17.46 -25.48
CA ILE A 52 -3.52 16.62 -24.57
C ILE A 52 -2.67 15.44 -24.10
N ALA A 53 -2.01 14.72 -25.02
CA ALA A 53 -1.15 13.60 -24.67
C ALA A 53 -0.01 14.02 -23.73
N GLY A 54 0.64 15.15 -24.00
CA GLY A 54 1.69 15.71 -23.13
C GLY A 54 1.17 16.06 -21.74
N LEU A 55 0.00 16.70 -21.65
CA LEU A 55 -0.64 17.00 -20.36
C LEU A 55 -1.02 15.75 -19.58
N THR A 56 -1.56 14.73 -20.26
CA THR A 56 -1.89 13.45 -19.63
C THR A 56 -0.65 12.80 -19.04
N ILE A 57 0.44 12.73 -19.81
CA ILE A 57 1.71 12.16 -19.32
C ILE A 57 2.22 12.94 -18.11
N ALA A 58 2.24 14.27 -18.18
CA ALA A 58 2.71 15.11 -17.08
C ALA A 58 1.87 14.92 -15.81
N LEU A 59 0.54 14.83 -15.94
CA LEU A 59 -0.36 14.56 -14.82
C LEU A 59 -0.14 13.16 -14.24
N THR A 60 0.02 12.14 -15.08
CA THR A 60 0.30 10.77 -14.61
C THR A 60 1.63 10.72 -13.85
N VAL A 61 2.70 11.30 -14.37
CA VAL A 61 4.00 11.34 -13.69
C VAL A 61 3.91 12.12 -12.37
N GLY A 62 3.27 13.29 -12.37
CA GLY A 62 3.05 14.08 -11.17
C GLY A 62 2.27 13.32 -10.10
N ALA A 63 1.21 12.62 -10.49
CA ALA A 63 0.43 11.77 -9.60
C ALA A 63 1.28 10.62 -9.03
N CYS A 64 2.07 9.93 -9.86
CA CYS A 64 2.94 8.85 -9.40
C CYS A 64 3.97 9.33 -8.35
N VAL A 65 4.60 10.49 -8.58
CA VAL A 65 5.59 11.06 -7.65
C VAL A 65 4.99 11.38 -6.28
N ILE A 66 3.70 11.70 -6.20
CA ILE A 66 3.02 12.01 -4.92
C ILE A 66 2.43 10.75 -4.28
N VAL A 67 1.77 9.90 -5.06
CA VAL A 67 1.00 8.76 -4.56
C VAL A 67 1.92 7.64 -4.06
N VAL A 68 2.98 7.30 -4.80
CA VAL A 68 3.90 6.20 -4.43
C VAL A 68 4.57 6.41 -3.07
N PRO A 69 5.20 7.56 -2.75
CA PRO A 69 5.81 7.76 -1.43
C PRO A 69 4.77 7.81 -0.30
N THR A 70 3.56 8.29 -0.58
CA THR A 70 2.49 8.30 0.41
C THR A 70 2.01 6.89 0.73
N LEU A 71 1.81 6.06 -0.30
CA LEU A 71 1.38 4.68 -0.13
C LEU A 71 2.43 3.84 0.61
N THR A 72 3.71 4.00 0.25
CA THR A 72 4.81 3.28 0.94
C THR A 72 4.89 3.64 2.42
N ARG A 73 4.77 4.93 2.78
CA ARG A 73 4.72 5.35 4.19
C ARG A 73 3.53 4.74 4.93
N HIS A 74 2.37 4.68 4.29
CA HIS A 74 1.19 4.07 4.89
C HIS A 74 1.40 2.57 5.12
N MET A 75 1.93 1.83 4.13
CA MET A 75 2.24 0.41 4.28
C MET A 75 3.27 0.14 5.40
N VAL A 76 4.33 0.97 5.50
CA VAL A 76 5.33 0.85 6.58
C VAL A 76 4.69 1.07 7.94
N ARG A 77 3.81 2.07 8.07
CA ARG A 77 3.10 2.35 9.32
C ARG A 77 2.21 1.20 9.74
N GLU A 78 1.39 0.67 8.84
CA GLU A 78 0.52 -0.49 9.10
C GLU A 78 1.35 -1.71 9.52
N HIS A 79 2.46 -1.96 8.82
CA HIS A 79 3.34 -3.07 9.18
C HIS A 79 3.96 -2.90 10.56
N GLN A 80 4.46 -1.71 10.91
CA GLN A 80 5.01 -1.45 12.24
C GLN A 80 3.95 -1.56 13.34
N GLN A 81 2.70 -1.18 13.07
CA GLN A 81 1.59 -1.41 14.00
C GLN A 81 1.33 -2.90 14.21
N ASN A 82 1.40 -3.71 13.15
CA ASN A 82 1.29 -5.15 13.27
C ASN A 82 2.45 -5.74 14.10
N VAL A 83 3.68 -5.27 13.90
CA VAL A 83 4.84 -5.71 14.71
C VAL A 83 4.65 -5.36 16.19
N ILE A 84 4.06 -4.20 16.51
CA ILE A 84 3.71 -3.84 17.91
C ILE A 84 2.76 -4.89 18.52
N LEU A 85 1.75 -5.33 17.77
CA LEU A 85 0.83 -6.38 18.24
C LEU A 85 1.53 -7.73 18.38
N GLU A 86 2.47 -8.05 17.48
CA GLU A 86 3.28 -9.27 17.58
C GLU A 86 4.15 -9.28 18.82
N PHE A 87 4.77 -8.15 19.18
CA PHE A 87 5.55 -8.05 20.42
C PHE A 87 4.70 -8.34 21.66
N ASP A 88 3.48 -7.82 21.71
CA ASP A 88 2.58 -8.07 22.84
C ASP A 88 2.16 -9.55 22.90
N ARG A 89 1.84 -10.15 21.74
CA ARG A 89 1.54 -11.58 21.64
C ARG A 89 2.72 -12.46 22.07
N TRP A 90 3.94 -12.15 21.62
CA TRP A 90 5.13 -12.90 22.05
C TRP A 90 5.40 -12.75 23.53
N ALA A 91 5.16 -11.56 24.09
CA ALA A 91 5.27 -11.35 25.53
C ALA A 91 4.26 -12.20 26.31
N ASP A 92 3.01 -12.28 25.85
CA ASP A 92 1.99 -13.14 26.45
C ASP A 92 2.40 -14.63 26.40
N GLU A 93 2.85 -15.11 25.25
CA GLU A 93 3.23 -16.51 25.04
C GLU A 93 4.48 -16.90 25.84
N HIS A 94 5.52 -16.06 25.82
CA HIS A 94 6.82 -16.37 26.41
C HIS A 94 6.99 -15.89 27.87
N SER A 95 5.99 -15.23 28.45
CA SER A 95 5.98 -14.90 29.89
C SER A 95 5.43 -16.03 30.78
N ILE A 96 4.97 -17.14 30.19
CA ILE A 96 4.55 -18.33 30.93
C ILE A 96 5.75 -19.29 31.00
N VAL A 97 6.55 -19.15 32.06
CA VAL A 97 7.75 -19.97 32.30
C VAL A 97 7.53 -20.88 33.49
N THR A 98 7.43 -22.18 33.24
CA THR A 98 7.13 -23.21 34.27
C THR A 98 8.23 -24.24 34.44
N ASP A 99 9.12 -24.35 33.46
CA ASP A 99 10.13 -25.40 33.34
C ASP A 99 11.34 -24.90 32.54
N ARG A 100 12.38 -25.73 32.47
CA ARG A 100 13.63 -25.35 31.84
C ARG A 100 13.50 -25.12 30.33
N GLU A 101 12.65 -25.88 29.66
CA GLU A 101 12.47 -25.79 28.21
C GLU A 101 11.72 -24.49 27.85
N THR A 102 10.67 -24.16 28.60
CA THR A 102 9.98 -22.87 28.47
C THR A 102 10.91 -21.69 28.79
N ALA A 103 11.80 -21.83 29.76
CA ALA A 103 12.79 -20.80 30.09
C ALA A 103 13.80 -20.56 28.95
N ILE A 104 14.33 -21.62 28.33
CA ILE A 104 15.25 -21.51 27.19
C ILE A 104 14.55 -20.82 26.01
N ARG A 105 13.32 -21.23 25.68
CA ARG A 105 12.53 -20.57 24.63
C ARG A 105 12.28 -19.09 24.92
N ALA A 106 11.95 -18.75 26.16
CA ALA A 106 11.73 -17.36 26.57
C ALA A 106 13.00 -16.51 26.46
N ALA A 107 14.16 -17.04 26.90
CA ALA A 107 15.45 -16.35 26.75
C ALA A 107 15.80 -16.15 25.26
N GLY A 108 15.59 -17.18 24.44
CA GLY A 108 15.74 -17.10 22.99
C GLY A 108 14.83 -16.06 22.34
N MET A 109 13.60 -15.92 22.83
CA MET A 109 12.67 -14.92 22.32
C MET A 109 13.14 -13.49 22.64
N ILE A 110 13.76 -13.26 23.80
CA ILE A 110 14.35 -11.95 24.10
C ILE A 110 15.47 -11.62 23.12
N ASP A 111 16.37 -12.58 22.85
CA ASP A 111 17.46 -12.39 21.89
C ASP A 111 16.91 -12.12 20.47
N TYR A 112 15.90 -12.88 20.05
CA TYR A 112 15.20 -12.66 18.78
C TYR A 112 14.60 -11.25 18.70
N ILE A 113 13.80 -10.84 19.69
CA ILE A 113 13.21 -9.48 19.75
C ILE A 113 14.31 -8.40 19.72
N SER A 114 15.48 -8.66 20.31
CA SER A 114 16.59 -7.72 20.36
C SER A 114 17.24 -7.44 19.00
N THR A 115 17.19 -8.41 18.09
CA THR A 115 17.75 -8.29 16.75
C THR A 115 16.67 -8.03 15.70
N TYR A 116 15.41 -8.29 16.05
CA TYR A 116 14.28 -8.05 15.17
C TYR A 116 14.04 -6.54 15.00
N TYR A 117 13.91 -6.14 13.73
CA TYR A 117 13.43 -4.81 13.34
C TYR A 117 14.26 -3.59 13.79
N PRO A 118 15.59 -3.53 13.54
CA PRO A 118 16.32 -2.28 13.66
C PRO A 118 15.89 -1.34 12.51
N PRO A 119 15.24 -0.19 12.78
CA PRO A 119 14.76 0.69 11.72
C PRO A 119 15.96 1.27 10.96
N GLY A 120 16.12 0.84 9.69
CA GLY A 120 17.08 1.40 8.75
C GLY A 120 16.49 2.55 7.93
N ASP A 121 17.32 3.37 7.29
CA ASP A 121 16.90 4.62 6.63
C ASP A 121 15.85 4.46 5.51
N GLY A 122 15.69 3.26 4.94
CA GLY A 122 14.64 2.95 3.95
C GLY A 122 13.31 2.48 4.54
N TYR A 123 13.26 2.25 5.85
CA TYR A 123 12.13 1.65 6.57
C TYR A 123 11.76 2.47 7.81
N ARG A 124 11.69 3.78 7.63
CA ARG A 124 11.29 4.72 8.69
C ARG A 124 9.85 5.17 8.51
N SER A 125 9.15 5.27 9.61
CA SER A 125 7.80 5.82 9.66
C SER A 125 7.84 7.21 10.31
N ASP A 126 6.70 7.70 10.80
CA ASP A 126 6.69 8.88 11.65
C ASP A 126 7.31 8.59 13.03
N SER A 127 7.89 9.63 13.64
CA SER A 127 8.60 9.51 14.92
C SER A 127 7.74 8.99 16.07
N GLU A 128 6.41 9.15 15.99
CA GLU A 128 5.50 8.64 17.01
C GLU A 128 5.39 7.12 16.90
N THR A 129 5.20 6.59 15.69
CA THR A 129 5.14 5.15 15.42
C THR A 129 6.47 4.47 15.76
N GLU A 130 7.61 5.07 15.40
CA GLU A 130 8.93 4.53 15.78
C GLU A 130 9.12 4.48 17.30
N ARG A 131 8.69 5.52 18.03
CA ARG A 131 8.75 5.53 19.49
C ARG A 131 7.87 4.44 20.09
N ARG A 132 6.63 4.32 19.62
CA ARG A 132 5.70 3.26 20.07
C ARG A 132 6.25 1.87 19.81
N LEU A 133 6.93 1.66 18.69
CA LEU A 133 7.60 0.40 18.37
C LEU A 133 8.74 0.11 19.35
N ALA A 134 9.58 1.11 19.66
CA ALA A 134 10.66 0.97 20.63
C ALA A 134 10.13 0.67 22.05
N ASP A 135 9.08 1.37 22.47
CA ASP A 135 8.43 1.14 23.77
C ASP A 135 7.81 -0.26 23.85
N ALA A 136 7.08 -0.68 22.80
CA ALA A 136 6.49 -2.01 22.73
C ALA A 136 7.55 -3.12 22.79
N ARG A 137 8.65 -2.95 22.04
CA ARG A 137 9.80 -3.86 22.06
C ARG A 137 10.41 -3.97 23.45
N HIS A 138 10.67 -2.84 24.10
CA HIS A 138 11.23 -2.81 25.45
C HIS A 138 10.27 -3.48 26.45
N ASN A 139 8.98 -3.15 26.41
CA ASN A 139 7.98 -3.73 27.29
C ASN A 139 7.86 -5.25 27.13
N ALA A 140 7.85 -5.74 25.89
CA ALA A 140 7.78 -7.17 25.62
C ALA A 140 8.98 -7.93 26.20
N MET A 141 10.20 -7.46 25.93
CA MET A 141 11.42 -8.06 26.49
C MET A 141 11.41 -8.03 28.02
N SER A 142 11.00 -6.91 28.63
CA SER A 142 10.91 -6.77 30.09
C SER A 142 9.89 -7.72 30.72
N ARG A 143 8.73 -7.94 30.09
CA ARG A 143 7.73 -8.91 30.56
C ARG A 143 8.28 -10.33 30.56
N ILE A 144 8.92 -10.75 29.48
CA ILE A 144 9.54 -12.07 29.36
C ILE A 144 10.68 -12.20 30.39
N ALA A 145 11.51 -11.17 30.53
CA ALA A 145 12.62 -11.16 31.48
C ALA A 145 12.14 -11.25 32.95
N ASN A 146 11.04 -10.59 33.29
CA ASN A 146 10.45 -10.68 34.63
C ASN A 146 9.92 -12.09 34.92
N ALA A 147 9.30 -12.77 33.94
CA ALA A 147 8.86 -14.15 34.09
C ALA A 147 10.04 -15.12 34.29
N LEU A 148 11.10 -14.96 33.51
CA LEU A 148 12.35 -15.71 33.69
C LEU A 148 12.99 -15.45 35.06
N SER A 149 12.95 -14.21 35.53
CA SER A 149 13.49 -13.84 36.85
C SER A 149 12.69 -14.53 37.97
N ALA A 150 11.37 -14.58 37.83
CA ALA A 150 10.50 -15.27 38.78
C ALA A 150 10.74 -16.79 38.80
N TYR A 151 10.97 -17.41 37.63
CA TYR A 151 11.27 -18.84 37.51
C TYR A 151 12.65 -19.21 38.08
N THR A 152 13.68 -18.44 37.73
CA THR A 152 15.08 -18.72 38.11
C THR A 152 15.46 -18.21 39.50
N GLY A 153 14.65 -17.31 40.07
CA GLY A 153 14.98 -16.60 41.31
C GLY A 153 16.10 -15.56 41.16
N THR A 154 16.54 -15.27 39.93
CA THR A 154 17.63 -14.32 39.67
C THR A 154 17.07 -13.05 39.02
N VAL A 155 17.32 -11.89 39.65
CA VAL A 155 16.89 -10.59 39.11
C VAL A 155 17.93 -10.07 38.14
N MET A 156 17.53 -9.84 36.88
CA MET A 156 18.40 -9.24 35.86
C MET A 156 18.27 -7.72 35.85
N ALA A 157 19.39 -7.03 35.61
CA ALA A 157 19.41 -5.57 35.46
C ALA A 157 18.95 -5.14 34.06
N HIS A 158 19.32 -5.90 33.02
CA HIS A 158 18.87 -5.70 31.65
C HIS A 158 18.29 -6.99 31.05
N PRO A 159 17.24 -6.93 30.21
CA PRO A 159 16.66 -8.13 29.59
C PRO A 159 17.62 -8.97 28.76
N LEU A 160 18.78 -8.43 28.35
CA LEU A 160 19.79 -9.14 27.55
C LEU A 160 20.90 -9.78 28.40
N ASP A 161 20.86 -9.65 29.72
CA ASP A 161 21.92 -10.15 30.62
C ASP A 161 21.73 -11.62 31.01
N TRP A 162 20.89 -12.38 30.29
CA TRP A 162 20.64 -13.78 30.61
C TRP A 162 21.92 -14.63 30.51
N PRO A 163 22.10 -15.61 31.42
CA PRO A 163 23.27 -16.46 31.41
C PRO A 163 23.30 -17.27 30.10
N ALA A 164 24.50 -17.42 29.54
CA ALA A 164 24.73 -18.09 28.25
C ALA A 164 24.10 -19.49 28.18
N GLU A 165 24.00 -20.19 29.31
CA GLU A 165 23.39 -21.52 29.42
C GLU A 165 21.90 -21.56 29.05
N LEU A 166 21.18 -20.44 29.15
CA LEU A 166 19.79 -20.30 28.73
C LEU A 166 19.66 -19.71 27.32
N CYS A 167 20.70 -19.03 26.83
CA CYS A 167 20.72 -18.39 25.52
C CYS A 167 21.17 -19.34 24.39
N ASP A 168 21.82 -20.46 24.72
CA ASP A 168 22.35 -21.40 23.73
C ASP A 168 21.28 -22.30 23.12
N ASN A 169 20.54 -21.74 22.16
CA ASN A 169 19.54 -22.44 21.35
C ASN A 169 20.16 -23.31 20.24
N THR A 170 21.49 -23.33 20.08
CA THR A 170 22.14 -24.10 19.01
C THR A 170 22.03 -25.61 19.19
N ALA A 171 21.65 -26.08 20.37
CA ALA A 171 21.44 -27.50 20.66
C ALA A 171 20.04 -28.04 20.23
N GLN A 172 19.07 -27.20 19.87
CA GLN A 172 17.67 -27.65 19.67
C GLN A 172 17.04 -27.33 18.31
N VAL A 173 17.76 -26.78 17.34
CA VAL A 173 17.29 -26.87 15.94
C VAL A 173 17.72 -28.26 15.43
N PRO A 174 16.82 -29.24 15.23
CA PRO A 174 17.19 -30.43 14.50
C PRO A 174 17.58 -29.94 13.11
N ARG A 175 18.84 -30.16 12.71
CA ARG A 175 19.23 -29.98 11.31
C ARG A 175 18.31 -30.89 10.50
N SER A 176 17.43 -30.29 9.70
CA SER A 176 16.61 -30.98 8.71
C SER A 176 17.53 -31.71 7.73
N GLY A 177 17.89 -32.94 8.07
CA GLY A 177 18.84 -33.72 7.29
C GLY A 177 19.49 -34.91 8.00
N GLU A 178 19.28 -35.11 9.32
CA GLU A 178 19.75 -36.34 9.97
C GLU A 178 18.74 -37.48 9.72
N PRO A 179 19.14 -38.59 9.08
CA PRO A 179 18.24 -39.71 8.82
C PRO A 179 17.85 -40.35 10.15
N SER A 180 16.54 -40.39 10.41
CA SER A 180 15.96 -41.05 11.58
C SER A 180 16.04 -42.57 11.39
N ASP A 181 16.92 -43.25 12.13
CA ASP A 181 16.99 -44.72 12.23
C ASP A 181 15.87 -45.30 13.13
N ALA A 182 14.68 -44.70 13.13
CA ALA A 182 13.54 -45.21 13.87
C ALA A 182 12.77 -46.26 13.04
N PRO A 183 12.52 -47.47 13.57
CA PRO A 183 11.82 -48.53 12.85
C PRO A 183 10.36 -48.14 12.55
N GLU A 184 9.95 -48.31 11.29
CA GLU A 184 8.57 -48.10 10.82
C GLU A 184 7.58 -48.90 11.69
N SER A 185 6.65 -48.18 12.31
CA SER A 185 5.49 -48.77 12.99
C SER A 185 4.32 -48.90 12.00
N PRO A 186 3.63 -50.06 11.95
CA PRO A 186 2.77 -50.42 10.84
C PRO A 186 1.39 -49.74 10.86
N SER A 187 1.00 -49.32 9.66
CA SER A 187 -0.32 -48.96 9.15
C SER A 187 -1.54 -49.64 9.82
N ARG A 188 -2.52 -48.83 10.24
CA ARG A 188 -3.96 -49.15 10.31
C ARG A 188 -4.72 -47.84 10.04
N ALA A 189 -5.35 -47.64 8.89
CA ALA A 189 -6.65 -48.18 8.48
C ALA A 189 -7.73 -47.93 9.55
N PHE A 190 -8.46 -46.82 9.43
CA PHE A 190 -9.90 -46.75 9.16
C PHE A 190 -10.27 -45.35 8.66
#